data_AF-A0A7S0QMN6-F1
#
_entry.id   AF-A0A7S0QMN6-F1
#
_cell.length_a   1.000
_cell.length_b   1.000
_cell.length_c   1.000
_cell.angle_alpha   90.00
_cell.angle_beta   90.00
_cell.angle_gamma   90.00
#
_symmetry.space_group_name_H-M   'P 1'
#
loop_
_entity.id
_entity.type
_entity.pdbx_description
1 polymer ?
#
loop_
_entity_poly.entity_id
_entity_poly.type
_entity_poly.pdbx_seq_one_letter_code
_entity_poly.pdbx_strand_id
1 'polypeptide(L)'
;MGRYSWRSTPLQRHLKMSSSLPTGSMVKSCWVTRNFPHMHRTLLSVPRRLQLSLTGPPLAKAFIDAHTAVRALHGAPPLTWDNALADSSLKYASGCVKGHATDLPADVGENLYYTASSAKINLDDPALVKSAVDKWYSEEANWDYAASAGKGTGSTGHFTQTVWKSTAKVGCGIASCPNILIGGKTWADVGYVICRYTPSGNWDGEYATNVPKKK
;
A
#
# COMPACT_ATOMS: atom_id res chain seq x y z
N MET A 1 -4.00 7.09 59.31
CA MET A 1 -4.41 8.44 59.78
C MET A 1 -4.26 9.39 58.61
N GLY A 2 -5.26 10.24 58.37
CA GLY A 2 -5.31 11.17 57.22
C GLY A 2 -6.59 11.03 56.40
N ARG A 3 -7.71 11.54 56.93
CA ARG A 3 -8.99 11.73 56.22
C ARG A 3 -9.16 13.21 55.88
N TYR A 4 -9.60 13.55 54.67
CA TYR A 4 -10.37 14.77 54.31
C TYR A 4 -11.13 14.39 52.99
N SER A 5 -12.47 14.25 52.83
CA SER A 5 -13.68 15.06 53.12
C SER A 5 -13.64 16.45 52.46
N TRP A 6 -14.60 17.00 51.69
CA TRP A 6 -15.92 16.64 51.13
C TRP A 6 -16.32 17.75 50.08
N ARG A 7 -17.17 17.39 49.09
CA ARG A 7 -18.28 18.14 48.40
C ARG A 7 -18.12 19.57 47.79
N SER A 8 -18.24 19.60 46.44
CA SER A 8 -19.30 20.17 45.57
C SER A 8 -20.11 21.46 45.88
N THR A 9 -20.23 22.28 44.79
CA THR A 9 -21.36 23.10 44.25
C THR A 9 -21.54 24.61 44.60
N PRO A 10 -22.16 25.41 43.68
CA PRO A 10 -21.82 26.80 43.34
C PRO A 10 -22.92 27.83 43.72
N LEU A 11 -22.71 29.14 43.48
CA LEU A 11 -23.80 30.12 43.38
C LEU A 11 -23.39 31.44 42.67
N GLN A 12 -24.31 31.92 41.84
CA GLN A 12 -24.33 33.17 41.07
C GLN A 12 -24.61 34.43 41.93
N ARG A 13 -24.31 35.63 41.38
CA ARG A 13 -25.02 36.93 41.57
C ARG A 13 -24.39 37.97 40.61
N HIS A 14 -25.08 38.46 39.57
CA HIS A 14 -26.04 39.59 39.47
C HIS A 14 -25.43 40.96 39.07
N LEU A 15 -25.76 41.36 37.82
CA LEU A 15 -26.13 42.67 37.24
C LEU A 15 -25.63 44.01 37.85
N LYS A 16 -25.17 44.92 36.95
CA LYS A 16 -25.73 46.27 36.76
C LYS A 16 -25.36 46.91 35.41
N MET A 17 -26.32 47.67 34.86
CA MET A 17 -26.35 48.39 33.57
C MET A 17 -25.89 49.86 33.69
N SER A 18 -25.43 50.45 32.57
CA SER A 18 -25.53 51.89 32.17
C SER A 18 -24.79 52.06 30.82
N SER A 19 -25.42 52.11 29.64
CA SER A 19 -26.10 53.21 28.90
C SER A 19 -25.20 54.34 28.34
N SER A 20 -24.98 54.36 27.00
CA SER A 20 -25.29 55.48 26.07
C SER A 20 -24.75 55.23 24.64
N LEU A 21 -25.59 55.50 23.62
CA LEU A 21 -25.38 55.33 22.17
C LEU A 21 -24.57 56.48 21.54
N PRO A 22 -24.13 56.35 20.26
CA PRO A 22 -24.86 57.08 19.22
C PRO A 22 -25.14 56.34 17.89
N THR A 23 -26.25 56.80 17.33
CA THR A 23 -26.88 56.75 16.00
C THR A 23 -26.07 56.45 14.74
N GLY A 24 -26.67 55.71 13.78
CA GLY A 24 -26.21 55.67 12.38
C GLY A 24 -26.89 54.68 11.43
N SER A 25 -28.17 54.91 11.10
CA SER A 25 -28.92 54.62 9.84
C SER A 25 -28.80 53.29 9.04
N MET A 26 -30.00 52.69 8.84
CA MET A 26 -30.55 51.97 7.65
C MET A 26 -29.81 50.69 7.19
N VAL A 27 -30.48 49.53 7.03
CA VAL A 27 -31.42 49.23 5.92
C VAL A 27 -32.54 48.26 6.36
N LYS A 28 -33.73 48.50 5.77
CA LYS A 28 -34.99 47.76 5.90
C LYS A 28 -34.88 46.29 5.48
N SER A 29 -35.56 45.40 6.21
CA SER A 29 -36.19 44.21 5.62
C SER A 29 -37.41 43.79 6.46
N CYS A 30 -38.58 43.88 5.83
CA CYS A 30 -39.86 43.42 6.35
C CYS A 30 -39.89 41.89 6.41
N TRP A 31 -40.26 41.33 7.57
CA TRP A 31 -40.67 39.94 7.68
C TRP A 31 -42.19 39.85 7.52
N VAL A 32 -42.64 39.17 6.47
CA VAL A 32 -44.03 38.72 6.35
C VAL A 32 -44.16 37.40 7.13
N THR A 33 -44.99 37.40 8.15
CA THR A 33 -45.36 36.19 8.91
C THR A 33 -46.29 35.31 8.09
N ARG A 34 -45.84 34.12 7.69
CA ARG A 34 -46.73 33.03 7.27
C ARG A 34 -46.49 31.81 8.16
N ASN A 35 -47.53 31.45 8.91
CA ASN A 35 -47.66 30.19 9.62
C ASN A 35 -47.56 29.03 8.60
N PHE A 36 -46.59 28.14 8.78
CA PHE A 36 -46.53 26.84 8.11
C PHE A 36 -46.79 25.74 9.14
N PRO A 37 -47.70 24.79 8.87
CA PRO A 37 -47.96 23.67 9.76
C PRO A 37 -46.75 22.73 9.79
N HIS A 38 -46.53 22.13 10.96
CA HIS A 38 -45.44 21.19 11.25
C HIS A 38 -45.42 20.03 10.25
N MET A 39 -44.46 20.05 9.32
CA MET A 39 -44.07 18.87 8.57
C MET A 39 -43.03 18.10 9.37
N HIS A 40 -43.39 16.88 9.78
CA HIS A 40 -42.42 15.90 10.26
C HIS A 40 -41.41 15.64 9.14
N ARG A 41 -40.18 16.13 9.33
CA ARG A 41 -39.07 15.91 8.41
C ARG A 41 -38.60 14.47 8.60
N THR A 42 -39.24 13.53 7.93
CA THR A 42 -38.73 12.17 7.81
C THR A 42 -37.39 12.25 7.10
N LEU A 43 -36.31 11.99 7.84
CA LEU A 43 -34.97 11.83 7.27
C LEU A 43 -34.99 10.56 6.42
N LEU A 44 -35.35 10.69 5.15
CA LEU A 44 -35.05 9.66 4.16
C LEU A 44 -33.53 9.58 4.08
N SER A 45 -32.96 8.55 4.70
CA SER A 45 -31.57 8.18 4.54
C SER A 45 -31.34 7.92 3.05
N VAL A 46 -30.68 8.84 2.37
CA VAL A 46 -30.17 8.61 1.02
C VAL A 46 -29.25 7.40 1.13
N PRO A 47 -29.53 6.28 0.45
CA PRO A 47 -28.60 5.16 0.48
C PRO A 47 -27.29 5.67 -0.10
N ARG A 48 -26.22 5.57 0.71
CA ARG A 48 -24.86 5.86 0.31
C ARG A 48 -24.61 5.05 -0.96
N ARG A 49 -24.51 5.73 -2.11
CA ARG A 49 -24.01 5.12 -3.35
C ARG A 49 -22.79 4.30 -2.95
N LEU A 50 -22.79 3.00 -3.22
CA LEU A 50 -21.54 2.25 -3.32
C LEU A 50 -20.73 2.98 -4.39
N GLN A 51 -19.79 3.82 -3.97
CA GLN A 51 -18.65 4.15 -4.81
C GLN A 51 -17.89 2.85 -4.95
N LEU A 52 -18.11 2.20 -6.09
CA LEU A 52 -17.32 1.06 -6.53
C LEU A 52 -15.85 1.49 -6.46
N SER A 53 -15.11 0.86 -5.54
CA SER A 53 -13.69 1.10 -5.30
C SER A 53 -12.94 0.98 -6.62
N LEU A 54 -12.03 1.93 -6.89
CA LEU A 54 -11.00 1.78 -7.92
C LEU A 54 -10.29 0.44 -7.68
N THR A 55 -10.37 -0.45 -8.66
CA THR A 55 -10.33 -1.90 -8.52
C THR A 55 -8.91 -2.45 -8.39
N GLY A 56 -8.37 -2.48 -7.17
CA GLY A 56 -7.20 -3.27 -6.77
C GLY A 56 -7.15 -3.44 -5.24
N PRO A 57 -6.44 -4.45 -4.70
CA PRO A 57 -6.21 -4.56 -3.26
C PRO A 57 -5.53 -3.30 -2.70
N PRO A 58 -5.62 -3.01 -1.38
CA PRO A 58 -5.20 -1.73 -0.79
C PRO A 58 -3.79 -1.26 -1.17
N LEU A 59 -2.89 -2.19 -1.45
CA LEU A 59 -1.48 -1.93 -1.78
C LEU A 59 -1.12 -2.04 -3.27
N ALA A 60 -2.06 -2.37 -4.16
CA ALA A 60 -1.79 -2.51 -5.60
C ALA A 60 -1.09 -1.27 -6.17
N LYS A 61 -1.58 -0.08 -5.82
CA LYS A 61 -0.96 1.19 -6.24
C LYS A 61 0.47 1.32 -5.72
N ALA A 62 0.72 0.98 -4.45
CA ALA A 62 2.06 1.06 -3.86
C ALA A 62 3.06 0.15 -4.60
N PHE A 63 2.65 -1.06 -4.98
CA PHE A 63 3.48 -1.95 -5.78
C PHE A 63 3.78 -1.39 -7.16
N ILE A 64 2.76 -0.88 -7.86
CA ILE A 64 2.92 -0.27 -9.18
C ILE A 64 3.83 0.96 -9.12
N ASP A 65 3.62 1.85 -8.15
CA ASP A 65 4.43 3.05 -7.97
C ASP A 65 5.90 2.70 -7.69
N ALA A 66 6.15 1.74 -6.79
CA ALA A 66 7.51 1.32 -6.44
C ALA A 66 8.24 0.68 -7.63
N HIS A 67 7.57 -0.21 -8.38
CA HIS A 67 8.15 -0.79 -9.60
C HIS A 67 8.37 0.27 -10.68
N THR A 68 7.42 1.18 -10.87
CA THR A 68 7.52 2.25 -11.88
C THR A 68 8.71 3.16 -11.58
N ALA A 69 8.95 3.49 -10.31
CA ALA A 69 10.07 4.33 -9.90
C ALA A 69 11.41 3.72 -10.31
N VAL A 70 11.64 2.43 -10.02
CA VAL A 70 12.90 1.77 -10.39
C VAL A 70 12.97 1.49 -11.89
N ARG A 71 11.88 1.07 -12.55
CA ARG A 71 11.84 0.81 -13.99
C ARG A 71 12.11 2.05 -14.84
N ALA A 72 11.65 3.22 -14.38
CA ALA A 72 11.92 4.50 -15.05
C ALA A 72 13.41 4.82 -15.16
N LEU A 73 14.22 4.46 -14.14
CA LEU A 73 15.68 4.64 -14.15
C LEU A 73 16.35 3.85 -15.29
N HIS A 74 15.73 2.76 -15.73
CA HIS A 74 16.20 1.87 -16.79
C HIS A 74 15.48 2.13 -18.13
N GLY A 75 14.51 3.06 -18.17
CA GLY A 75 13.66 3.25 -19.34
C GLY A 75 12.81 2.03 -19.68
N ALA A 76 12.52 1.17 -18.71
CA ALA A 76 11.55 0.09 -18.83
C ALA A 76 10.12 0.65 -18.66
N PRO A 77 9.13 0.21 -19.47
CA PRO A 77 7.75 0.69 -19.35
C PRO A 77 7.15 0.39 -17.97
N PRO A 78 6.23 1.21 -17.44
CA PRO A 78 5.53 0.90 -16.20
C PRO A 78 4.73 -0.41 -16.34
N LEU A 79 4.60 -1.14 -15.23
CA LEU A 79 3.79 -2.35 -15.18
C LEU A 79 2.31 -1.99 -14.97
N THR A 80 1.43 -2.92 -15.34
CA THR A 80 0.02 -2.89 -14.99
C THR A 80 -0.30 -3.92 -13.93
N TRP A 81 -1.28 -3.63 -13.08
CA TRP A 81 -1.68 -4.58 -12.03
C TRP A 81 -2.54 -5.71 -12.59
N ASP A 82 -2.29 -6.94 -12.17
CA ASP A 82 -3.07 -8.11 -12.53
C ASP A 82 -3.60 -8.81 -11.27
N ASN A 83 -4.93 -8.87 -11.14
CA ASN A 83 -5.57 -9.44 -9.95
C ASN A 83 -5.39 -10.96 -9.84
N ALA A 84 -5.33 -11.69 -10.97
CA ALA A 84 -5.13 -13.14 -10.91
C ALA A 84 -3.71 -13.48 -10.43
N LEU A 85 -2.70 -12.72 -10.87
CA LEU A 85 -1.36 -12.83 -10.32
C LEU A 85 -1.32 -12.46 -8.84
N ALA A 86 -2.03 -11.42 -8.41
CA ALA A 86 -2.08 -10.99 -7.02
C ALA A 86 -2.71 -12.04 -6.10
N ASP A 87 -3.86 -12.61 -6.49
CA ASP A 87 -4.55 -13.67 -5.75
C ASP A 87 -3.64 -14.92 -5.63
N SER A 88 -2.98 -15.27 -6.73
CA SER A 88 -2.03 -16.38 -6.79
C SER A 88 -0.82 -16.15 -5.86
N SER A 89 -0.23 -14.96 -5.89
CA SER A 89 0.87 -14.55 -5.00
C SER A 89 0.46 -14.56 -3.53
N LEU A 90 -0.72 -14.03 -3.20
CA LEU A 90 -1.24 -14.00 -1.82
C LEU A 90 -1.50 -15.41 -1.30
N LYS A 91 -2.11 -16.28 -2.12
CA LYS A 91 -2.35 -17.68 -1.78
C LYS A 91 -1.03 -18.39 -1.44
N TYR A 92 0.01 -18.17 -2.24
CA TYR A 92 1.31 -18.80 -2.01
C TYR A 92 2.02 -18.22 -0.77
N ALA A 93 2.03 -16.90 -0.60
CA ALA A 93 2.60 -16.24 0.59
C ALA A 93 1.95 -16.73 1.89
N SER A 94 0.62 -16.93 1.87
CA SER A 94 -0.15 -17.42 3.02
C SER A 94 0.20 -18.87 3.41
N GLY A 95 0.83 -19.63 2.52
CA GLY A 95 1.33 -20.97 2.82
C GLY A 95 2.57 -20.97 3.72
N CYS A 96 3.26 -19.82 3.85
CA CYS A 96 4.43 -19.67 4.72
C CYS A 96 5.53 -20.71 4.49
N VAL A 97 5.72 -21.07 3.21
CA VAL A 97 6.80 -21.95 2.75
C VAL A 97 7.92 -21.10 2.19
N LYS A 98 9.15 -21.40 2.60
CA LYS A 98 10.34 -20.78 2.02
C LYS A 98 10.55 -21.30 0.60
N GLY A 99 10.85 -20.37 -0.31
CA GLY A 99 11.34 -20.65 -1.65
C GLY A 99 10.29 -20.34 -2.71
N HIS A 100 10.71 -20.43 -3.97
CA HIS A 100 9.85 -20.21 -5.12
C HIS A 100 8.82 -21.32 -5.27
N ALA A 101 7.66 -20.99 -5.83
CA ALA A 101 6.68 -21.98 -6.23
C ALA A 101 7.25 -22.90 -7.33
N THR A 102 6.99 -24.20 -7.22
CA THR A 102 7.48 -25.21 -8.19
C THR A 102 6.48 -25.50 -9.30
N ASP A 103 5.26 -24.99 -9.20
CA ASP A 103 4.09 -25.30 -10.03
C ASP A 103 3.53 -24.05 -10.73
N LEU A 104 4.40 -23.10 -11.09
CA LEU A 104 3.99 -21.91 -11.86
C LEU A 104 3.90 -22.18 -13.36
N PRO A 105 2.99 -21.50 -14.07
CA PRO A 105 3.03 -21.45 -15.53
C PRO A 105 4.39 -20.93 -16.02
N ALA A 106 4.89 -21.46 -17.13
CA ALA A 106 6.22 -21.12 -17.65
C ALA A 106 6.42 -19.61 -17.94
N ASP A 107 5.33 -18.90 -18.26
CA ASP A 107 5.33 -17.46 -18.53
C ASP A 107 5.03 -16.60 -17.29
N VAL A 108 5.23 -17.15 -16.09
CA VAL A 108 5.09 -16.43 -14.82
C VAL A 108 6.41 -16.39 -14.08
N GLY A 109 6.99 -15.20 -13.97
CA GLY A 109 8.14 -14.93 -13.12
C GLY A 109 7.74 -14.67 -11.67
N GLU A 110 8.67 -14.74 -10.73
CA GLU A 110 8.38 -14.59 -9.31
C GLU A 110 9.54 -13.92 -8.56
N ASN A 111 9.23 -12.97 -7.68
CA ASN A 111 10.17 -12.39 -6.72
C ASN A 111 9.64 -12.54 -5.29
N LEU A 112 10.55 -12.81 -4.34
CA LEU A 112 10.22 -13.09 -2.95
C LEU A 112 10.99 -12.18 -2.01
N TYR A 113 10.34 -11.70 -0.96
CA TYR A 113 10.97 -10.92 0.09
C TYR A 113 10.44 -11.33 1.46
N TYR A 114 11.37 -11.52 2.40
CA TYR A 114 11.07 -11.86 3.78
C TYR A 114 11.60 -10.76 4.68
N THR A 115 10.81 -10.37 5.67
CA THR A 115 11.25 -9.44 6.71
C THR A 115 10.75 -9.88 8.07
N ALA A 116 11.60 -9.73 9.08
CA ALA A 116 11.24 -9.99 10.46
C ALA A 116 11.25 -8.67 11.23
N SER A 117 10.33 -8.53 12.19
CA SER A 117 10.22 -7.35 13.04
C SER A 117 9.94 -7.79 14.48
N SER A 118 10.47 -7.04 15.46
CA SER A 118 10.13 -7.24 16.87
C SER A 118 8.71 -6.74 17.21
N ALA A 119 8.15 -5.91 16.35
CA ALA A 119 6.75 -5.47 16.40
C ALA A 119 5.92 -6.17 15.33
N LYS A 120 4.61 -6.31 15.56
CA LYS A 120 3.68 -6.88 14.59
C LYS A 120 3.80 -6.16 13.23
N ILE A 121 3.93 -6.94 12.17
CA ILE A 121 4.05 -6.41 10.81
C ILE A 121 2.69 -5.85 10.36
N ASN A 122 2.71 -4.61 9.88
CA ASN A 122 1.56 -3.99 9.24
C ASN A 122 1.52 -4.42 7.77
N LEU A 123 0.60 -5.33 7.44
CA LEU A 123 0.45 -5.86 6.07
C LEU A 123 -0.14 -4.84 5.09
N ASP A 124 -0.70 -3.74 5.60
CA ASP A 124 -1.27 -2.65 4.80
C ASP A 124 -0.30 -1.45 4.66
N ASP A 125 0.98 -1.61 5.05
CA ASP A 125 1.97 -0.54 5.01
C ASP A 125 2.66 -0.43 3.64
N PRO A 126 2.51 0.70 2.90
CA PRO A 126 3.25 0.95 1.67
C PRO A 126 4.78 0.95 1.86
N ALA A 127 5.30 1.23 3.06
CA ALA A 127 6.73 1.17 3.34
C ALA A 127 7.28 -0.27 3.27
N LEU A 128 6.47 -1.27 3.63
CA LEU A 128 6.83 -2.68 3.46
C LEU A 128 6.97 -3.03 1.97
N VAL A 129 6.02 -2.56 1.16
CA VAL A 129 6.07 -2.72 -0.31
C VAL A 129 7.32 -2.10 -0.90
N LYS A 130 7.61 -0.84 -0.52
CA LYS A 130 8.82 -0.14 -0.99
C LYS A 130 10.08 -0.90 -0.57
N SER A 131 10.12 -1.39 0.67
CA SER A 131 11.27 -2.15 1.17
C SER A 131 11.53 -3.42 0.35
N ALA A 132 10.49 -4.16 -0.02
CA ALA A 132 10.62 -5.34 -0.87
C ALA A 132 11.20 -5.01 -2.25
N VAL A 133 10.61 -4.02 -2.94
CA VAL A 133 11.05 -3.61 -4.28
C VAL A 133 12.46 -3.01 -4.25
N ASP A 134 12.77 -2.17 -3.26
CA ASP A 134 14.11 -1.62 -3.08
C ASP A 134 15.16 -2.73 -2.84
N LYS A 135 14.81 -3.79 -2.09
CA LYS A 135 15.73 -4.91 -1.86
C LYS A 135 15.96 -5.73 -3.11
N TRP A 136 14.93 -6.05 -3.87
CA TRP A 136 15.09 -6.69 -5.18
C TRP A 136 15.93 -5.82 -6.12
N TYR A 137 15.65 -4.53 -6.18
CA TYR A 137 16.38 -3.60 -7.03
C TYR A 137 17.85 -3.44 -6.61
N SER A 138 18.15 -3.51 -5.31
CA SER A 138 19.53 -3.35 -4.80
C SER A 138 20.52 -4.40 -5.31
N GLU A 139 20.02 -5.52 -5.87
CA GLU A 139 20.88 -6.50 -6.54
C GLU A 139 21.55 -5.93 -7.81
N GLU A 140 21.11 -4.78 -8.34
CA GLU A 140 21.78 -4.05 -9.43
C GLU A 140 23.28 -3.86 -9.12
N ALA A 141 23.64 -3.63 -7.84
CA ALA A 141 25.03 -3.45 -7.43
C ALA A 141 25.94 -4.64 -7.79
N ASN A 142 25.36 -5.83 -7.98
CA ASN A 142 26.05 -7.06 -8.38
C ASN A 142 25.83 -7.43 -9.85
N TRP A 143 25.12 -6.60 -10.63
CA TRP A 143 24.80 -6.86 -12.03
C TRP A 143 25.91 -6.34 -12.96
N ASP A 144 26.55 -7.25 -13.67
CA ASP A 144 27.52 -6.92 -14.72
C ASP A 144 26.82 -6.86 -16.08
N TYR A 145 26.53 -5.64 -16.54
CA TYR A 145 25.86 -5.42 -17.82
C TYR A 145 26.64 -5.93 -19.05
N ALA A 146 27.96 -6.12 -18.96
CA ALA A 146 28.76 -6.65 -20.06
C ALA A 146 28.82 -8.18 -20.00
N ALA A 147 29.12 -8.74 -18.83
CA ALA A 147 29.31 -10.19 -18.66
C ALA A 147 27.99 -10.97 -18.56
N SER A 148 26.93 -10.37 -18.01
CA SER A 148 25.63 -11.03 -17.79
C SER A 148 24.64 -10.86 -18.96
N ALA A 149 25.10 -10.34 -20.09
CA ALA A 149 24.28 -10.10 -21.28
C ALA A 149 23.62 -11.38 -21.84
N GLY A 150 24.27 -12.54 -21.70
CA GLY A 150 23.78 -13.83 -22.20
C GLY A 150 23.26 -14.79 -21.12
N LYS A 151 23.63 -14.58 -19.85
CA LYS A 151 23.28 -15.47 -18.75
C LYS A 151 23.14 -14.72 -17.45
N GLY A 152 22.01 -14.89 -16.78
CA GLY A 152 21.76 -14.30 -15.47
C GLY A 152 22.56 -14.97 -14.35
N THR A 153 22.61 -14.32 -13.20
CA THR A 153 23.13 -14.94 -11.97
C THR A 153 21.98 -15.11 -10.97
N GLY A 154 22.00 -16.19 -10.18
CA GLY A 154 20.97 -16.40 -9.16
C GLY A 154 20.91 -15.29 -8.09
N SER A 155 21.97 -14.50 -7.95
CA SER A 155 22.07 -13.37 -7.02
C SER A 155 21.52 -12.04 -7.54
N THR A 156 21.13 -11.97 -8.82
CA THR A 156 20.61 -10.75 -9.46
C THR A 156 19.24 -10.92 -10.09
N GLY A 157 18.66 -12.12 -9.96
CA GLY A 157 17.40 -12.50 -10.58
C GLY A 157 16.21 -11.61 -10.17
N HIS A 158 16.20 -11.09 -8.94
CA HIS A 158 15.12 -10.21 -8.52
C HIS A 158 15.23 -8.84 -9.16
N PHE A 159 16.44 -8.28 -9.24
CA PHE A 159 16.68 -7.03 -9.97
C PHE A 159 16.29 -7.17 -11.43
N THR A 160 16.80 -8.18 -12.13
CA THR A 160 16.57 -8.36 -13.57
C THR A 160 15.10 -8.55 -13.88
N GLN A 161 14.35 -9.32 -13.08
CA GLN A 161 12.90 -9.44 -13.23
C GLN A 161 12.18 -8.11 -12.98
N THR A 162 12.59 -7.35 -11.97
CA THR A 162 11.95 -6.07 -11.62
C THR A 162 12.04 -5.06 -12.77
N VAL A 163 13.20 -4.99 -13.45
CA VAL A 163 13.44 -4.05 -14.55
C VAL A 163 13.24 -4.64 -15.94
N TRP A 164 12.82 -5.91 -16.06
CA TRP A 164 12.65 -6.62 -17.33
C TRP A 164 11.70 -5.86 -18.27
N LYS A 165 12.21 -5.37 -19.41
CA LYS A 165 11.44 -4.48 -20.30
C LYS A 165 10.17 -5.13 -20.85
N SER A 166 10.24 -6.41 -21.22
CA SER A 166 9.10 -7.10 -21.85
C SER A 166 8.03 -7.56 -20.86
N THR A 167 8.33 -7.60 -19.56
CA THR A 167 7.32 -7.86 -18.53
C THR A 167 6.33 -6.70 -18.50
N ALA A 168 5.05 -7.01 -18.58
CA ALA A 168 3.98 -6.00 -18.74
C ALA A 168 3.06 -5.92 -17.52
N LYS A 169 2.92 -7.01 -16.77
CA LYS A 169 1.99 -7.11 -15.65
C LYS A 169 2.68 -7.63 -14.40
N VAL A 170 2.16 -7.21 -13.26
CA VAL A 170 2.56 -7.71 -11.94
C VAL A 170 1.33 -7.85 -11.04
N GLY A 171 1.34 -8.88 -10.21
CA GLY A 171 0.40 -9.01 -9.11
C GLY A 171 1.10 -9.57 -7.87
N CYS A 172 0.92 -8.90 -6.74
CA CYS A 172 1.65 -9.21 -5.51
C CYS A 172 0.71 -9.53 -4.36
N GLY A 173 1.21 -10.33 -3.42
CA GLY A 173 0.57 -10.68 -2.17
C GLY A 173 1.52 -10.51 -0.99
N ILE A 174 0.96 -10.17 0.17
CA ILE A 174 1.70 -10.05 1.42
C ILE A 174 0.99 -10.91 2.47
N ALA A 175 1.72 -11.76 3.16
CA ALA A 175 1.23 -12.53 4.29
C ALA A 175 2.09 -12.32 5.54
N SER A 176 1.47 -12.47 6.71
CA SER A 176 2.21 -12.60 7.97
C SER A 176 2.34 -14.07 8.30
N CYS A 177 3.57 -14.56 8.38
CA CYS A 177 3.88 -15.94 8.68
C CYS A 177 4.18 -16.12 10.17
N PRO A 178 3.31 -16.82 10.93
CA PRO A 178 3.53 -17.03 12.35
C PRO A 178 4.77 -17.89 12.61
N ASN A 179 5.08 -18.81 11.69
CA ASN A 179 6.29 -19.62 11.69
C ASN A 179 6.70 -19.90 10.24
N ILE A 180 7.99 -19.74 9.92
CA ILE A 180 8.57 -20.14 8.63
C ILE A 180 9.98 -20.69 8.82
N LEU A 181 10.29 -21.80 8.15
CA LEU A 181 11.60 -22.44 8.21
C LEU A 181 12.54 -21.80 7.17
N ILE A 182 13.54 -21.06 7.63
CA ILE A 182 14.53 -20.40 6.77
C ILE A 182 15.93 -20.77 7.25
N GLY A 183 16.65 -21.53 6.41
CA GLY A 183 18.05 -21.90 6.68
C GLY A 183 18.20 -22.82 7.90
N GLY A 184 17.27 -23.76 8.10
CA GLY A 184 17.28 -24.69 9.23
C GLY A 184 16.79 -24.09 10.56
N LYS A 185 16.39 -22.81 10.59
CA LYS A 185 15.83 -22.15 11.76
C LYS A 185 14.39 -21.71 11.51
N THR A 186 13.52 -21.90 12.50
CA THR A 186 12.16 -21.35 12.47
C THR A 186 12.17 -19.90 12.91
N TRP A 187 11.58 -19.04 12.11
CA TRP A 187 11.37 -17.62 12.38
C TRP A 187 9.89 -17.36 12.62
N ALA A 188 9.60 -16.58 13.65
CA ALA A 188 8.24 -16.17 13.97
C ALA A 188 7.95 -14.77 13.41
N ASP A 189 6.67 -14.49 13.17
CA ASP A 189 6.15 -13.18 12.75
C ASP A 189 6.88 -12.56 11.55
N VAL A 190 7.07 -13.37 10.50
CA VAL A 190 7.77 -12.97 9.28
C VAL A 190 6.78 -12.42 8.26
N GLY A 191 7.03 -11.22 7.77
CA GLY A 191 6.32 -10.63 6.64
C GLY A 191 6.87 -11.25 5.37
N TYR A 192 5.99 -11.83 4.57
CA TYR A 192 6.34 -12.51 3.35
C TYR A 192 5.64 -11.84 2.17
N VAL A 193 6.43 -11.16 1.34
CA VAL A 193 5.98 -10.48 0.13
C VAL A 193 6.36 -11.33 -1.08
N ILE A 194 5.40 -11.57 -1.96
CA ILE A 194 5.60 -12.27 -3.22
C ILE A 194 4.99 -11.45 -4.34
N CYS A 195 5.74 -11.25 -5.40
CA CYS A 195 5.25 -10.65 -6.65
C CYS A 195 5.43 -11.63 -7.79
N ARG A 196 4.38 -11.80 -8.60
CA ARG A 196 4.41 -12.58 -9.83
C ARG A 196 4.28 -11.67 -11.03
N TYR A 197 4.94 -12.04 -12.11
CA TYR A 197 5.15 -11.20 -13.29
C TYR A 197 4.77 -11.95 -14.57
N THR A 198 4.14 -11.28 -15.52
CA THR A 198 3.93 -11.86 -16.86
C THR A 198 4.04 -10.78 -17.97
N PRO A 199 4.68 -11.08 -19.12
CA PRO A 199 5.51 -12.25 -19.37
C PRO A 199 6.68 -12.40 -18.39
N SER A 200 7.14 -13.62 -18.16
CA SER A 200 8.25 -13.89 -17.23
C SER A 200 9.55 -13.27 -17.75
N GLY A 201 10.37 -12.77 -16.82
CA GLY A 201 11.71 -12.30 -17.11
C GLY A 201 12.75 -13.40 -16.96
N ASN A 202 14.02 -13.00 -16.97
CA ASN A 202 15.17 -13.86 -16.65
C ASN A 202 15.40 -15.01 -17.64
N TRP A 203 15.00 -14.83 -18.90
CA TRP A 203 15.33 -15.74 -19.97
C TRP A 203 16.79 -15.58 -20.39
N ASP A 204 17.56 -16.67 -20.33
CA ASP A 204 18.93 -16.72 -20.85
C ASP A 204 18.95 -16.34 -22.34
N GLY A 205 19.93 -15.53 -22.73
CA GLY A 205 20.03 -14.94 -24.06
C GLY A 205 19.24 -13.63 -24.25
N GLU A 206 18.36 -13.24 -23.33
CA GLU A 206 17.49 -12.05 -23.49
C GLU A 206 17.82 -10.89 -22.53
N TYR A 207 18.83 -11.03 -21.67
CA TYR A 207 19.17 -10.00 -20.69
C TYR A 207 19.63 -8.69 -21.33
N ALA A 208 20.41 -8.74 -22.42
CA ALA A 208 20.91 -7.55 -23.10
C ALA A 208 19.79 -6.62 -23.61
N THR A 209 18.67 -7.18 -24.05
CA THR A 209 17.52 -6.42 -24.57
C THR A 209 16.56 -6.00 -23.47
N ASN A 210 16.48 -6.76 -22.38
CA ASN A 210 15.48 -6.58 -21.34
C ASN A 210 15.99 -5.92 -20.04
N VAL A 211 17.30 -5.87 -19.80
CA VAL A 211 17.91 -5.27 -18.60
C VAL A 211 18.83 -4.12 -19.02
N PRO A 212 18.27 -3.00 -19.48
CA PRO A 212 19.06 -1.86 -19.94
C PRO A 212 19.79 -1.20 -18.77
N LYS A 213 20.93 -0.58 -19.07
CA LYS A 213 21.67 0.23 -18.09
C LYS A 213 20.81 1.39 -17.58
N LYS A 214 21.03 1.74 -16.32
CA LYS A 214 20.50 2.95 -15.72
C LYS A 214 20.90 4.19 -16.55
N LYS A 215 19.94 5.08 -16.76
CA LYS A 215 20.13 6.36 -17.46
C LYS A 215 20.77 7.42 -16.57
#